data_AF-A0A662GC66-F1
#
_entry.id   AF-A0A662GC66-F1
#
_cell.length_a   1.000
_cell.length_b   1.000
_cell.length_c   1.000
_cell.angle_alpha   90.00
_cell.angle_beta   90.00
_cell.angle_gamma   90.00
#
_symmetry.space_group_name_H-M   'P 1'
#
loop_
_entity.id
_entity.type
_entity.pdbx_description
1 polymer ?
#
loop_
_entity_poly.entity_id
_entity_poly.type
_entity_poly.pdbx_seq_one_letter_code
_entity_poly.pdbx_strand_id
1 'polypeptide(L)'
;MDKVIYDHEQFDVRMNVNFQTIIYSDGFIGLSLSPRHSIRAKKSLWEVYGFRLIENRREVRGIRVRSKHDMRMYFVKDVLDKSIDEPLDELKGFSMRNIYGEYGLDSGEPGVLVYREGLYTCIPPSLLYRIYDLHELKKLGVSRDVYRCIRRNLHEWPKIAEKIVGEINPISLLDNEIYFKLSV
;
A
#
# COMPACT_ATOMS: atom_id res chain seq x y z
N MET A 1 9.70 13.36 0.26
CA MET A 1 9.81 12.90 1.67
C MET A 1 9.13 11.55 1.81
N ASP A 2 9.89 10.48 2.03
CA ASP A 2 9.39 9.13 2.28
C ASP A 2 10.14 8.54 3.49
N LYS A 3 9.80 9.04 4.68
CA LYS A 3 10.51 8.71 5.93
C LYS A 3 9.83 7.52 6.61
N VAL A 4 10.57 6.46 6.85
CA VAL A 4 10.14 5.35 7.70
C VAL A 4 10.13 5.82 9.16
N ILE A 5 8.99 5.70 9.82
CA ILE A 5 8.79 6.08 11.23
C ILE A 5 8.59 4.88 12.16
N TYR A 6 8.36 3.70 11.58
CA TYR A 6 8.32 2.43 12.30
C TYR A 6 8.69 1.32 11.33
N ASP A 7 9.58 0.45 11.75
CA ASP A 7 10.11 -0.63 10.94
C ASP A 7 9.79 -1.98 11.56
N HIS A 8 9.03 -2.80 10.83
CA HIS A 8 8.69 -4.17 11.20
C HIS A 8 9.24 -5.13 10.14
N GLU A 9 9.38 -6.41 10.48
CA GLU A 9 9.89 -7.40 9.53
C GLU A 9 9.00 -7.51 8.27
N GLN A 10 7.68 -7.40 8.45
CA GLN A 10 6.69 -7.61 7.38
C GLN A 10 6.20 -6.32 6.72
N PHE A 11 6.34 -5.17 7.36
CA PHE A 11 5.84 -3.88 6.86
C PHE A 11 6.67 -2.72 7.39
N ASP A 12 6.56 -1.57 6.74
CA ASP A 12 7.01 -0.30 7.30
C ASP A 12 5.83 0.67 7.43
N VAL A 13 5.97 1.62 8.36
CA VAL A 13 5.08 2.78 8.46
C VAL A 13 5.85 3.98 7.99
N ARG A 14 5.32 4.64 6.97
CA ARG A 14 5.94 5.83 6.36
C ARG A 14 5.09 7.05 6.58
N MET A 15 5.76 8.16 6.82
CA MET A 15 5.13 9.47 6.86
C MET A 15 4.93 9.98 5.43
N ASN A 16 3.71 10.41 5.14
CA ASN A 16 3.29 11.00 3.88
C ASN A 16 2.58 12.33 4.13
N VAL A 17 2.31 13.05 3.04
CA VAL A 17 1.59 14.31 3.08
C VAL A 17 0.55 14.31 1.97
N ASN A 18 -0.67 14.70 2.31
CA ASN A 18 -1.65 15.10 1.30
C ASN A 18 -1.54 16.60 1.11
N PHE A 19 -1.47 17.04 -0.14
CA PHE A 19 -1.56 18.44 -0.50
C PHE A 19 -2.89 18.69 -1.22
N GLN A 20 -3.46 19.87 -0.98
CA GLN A 20 -4.63 20.35 -1.70
C GLN A 20 -4.45 21.84 -1.97
N THR A 21 -4.64 22.23 -3.24
CA THR A 21 -4.67 23.64 -3.63
C THR A 21 -6.09 24.17 -3.48
N ILE A 22 -6.22 25.36 -2.89
CA ILE A 22 -7.48 26.05 -2.65
C ILE A 22 -7.38 27.41 -3.35
N ILE A 23 -8.39 27.77 -4.15
CA ILE A 23 -8.49 29.11 -4.75
C ILE A 23 -9.61 29.82 -4.00
N TYR A 24 -9.26 30.89 -3.30
CA TYR A 24 -10.20 31.70 -2.54
C TYR A 24 -10.93 32.70 -3.45
N SER A 25 -12.11 33.14 -3.03
CA SER A 25 -12.97 34.04 -3.80
C SER A 25 -12.37 35.44 -4.02
N ASP A 26 -11.41 35.83 -3.18
CA ASP A 26 -10.63 37.06 -3.27
C ASP A 26 -9.39 36.93 -4.16
N GLY A 27 -9.22 35.78 -4.82
CA GLY A 27 -8.13 35.53 -5.77
C GLY A 27 -6.85 34.98 -5.15
N PHE A 28 -6.80 34.78 -3.83
CA PHE A 28 -5.64 34.15 -3.19
C PHE A 28 -5.59 32.64 -3.43
N ILE A 29 -4.38 32.09 -3.52
CA ILE A 29 -4.14 30.65 -3.60
C ILE A 29 -3.63 30.14 -2.24
N GLY A 30 -4.37 29.22 -1.64
CA GLY A 30 -3.96 28.48 -0.46
C GLY A 30 -3.38 27.11 -0.82
N LEU A 31 -2.34 26.69 -0.09
CA LEU A 31 -1.84 25.32 -0.11
C LEU A 31 -2.13 24.68 1.25
N SER A 32 -3.04 23.71 1.28
CA SER A 32 -3.32 22.91 2.47
C SER A 32 -2.41 21.68 2.49
N LEU A 33 -1.66 21.52 3.58
CA LEU A 33 -0.82 20.36 3.83
C LEU A 33 -1.39 19.57 5.02
N SER A 34 -1.71 18.31 4.80
CA SER A 34 -2.25 17.42 5.83
C SER A 34 -1.32 16.21 6.05
N PRO A 35 -0.94 15.91 7.31
CA PRO A 35 -0.11 14.76 7.60
C PRO A 35 -0.87 13.47 7.31
N ARG A 36 -0.20 12.52 6.67
CA ARG A 36 -0.72 11.17 6.41
C ARG A 36 0.32 10.15 6.78
N HIS A 37 -0.14 8.92 6.97
CA HIS A 37 0.73 7.78 7.18
C HIS A 37 0.30 6.66 6.25
N SER A 38 1.27 5.94 5.67
CA SER A 38 1.00 4.70 4.95
C SER A 38 1.67 3.54 5.67
N ILE A 39 0.95 2.42 5.73
CA ILE A 39 1.54 1.14 6.14
C ILE A 39 1.75 0.33 4.86
N ARG A 40 3.00 -0.01 4.56
CA ARG A 40 3.37 -0.71 3.33
C ARG A 40 3.98 -2.06 3.65
N ALA A 41 3.42 -3.12 3.09
CA ALA A 41 4.02 -4.44 3.16
C ALA A 41 5.37 -4.45 2.44
N LYS A 42 6.36 -5.09 3.06
CA LYS A 42 7.70 -5.29 2.49
C LYS A 42 7.79 -6.55 1.64
N LYS A 43 7.00 -7.55 2.00
CA LYS A 43 7.00 -8.90 1.42
C LYS A 43 5.62 -9.19 0.82
N SER A 44 5.62 -9.85 -0.33
CA SER A 44 4.46 -10.50 -0.94
C SER A 44 3.98 -11.69 -0.11
N LEU A 45 2.80 -12.24 -0.41
CA LEU A 45 2.31 -13.45 0.25
C LEU A 45 3.25 -14.63 0.00
N TRP A 46 3.85 -14.73 -1.18
CA TRP A 46 4.80 -15.80 -1.48
C TRP A 46 6.08 -15.69 -0.66
N GLU A 47 6.63 -14.49 -0.49
CA GLU A 47 7.82 -14.29 0.35
C GLU A 47 7.56 -14.52 1.85
N VAL A 48 6.33 -14.34 2.32
CA VAL A 48 5.95 -14.57 3.73
C VAL A 48 5.72 -16.06 4.01
N TYR A 49 4.96 -16.74 3.16
CA TYR A 49 4.50 -18.10 3.44
C TYR A 49 5.25 -19.18 2.63
N GLY A 50 5.74 -18.85 1.43
CA GLY A 50 6.33 -19.79 0.48
C GLY A 50 5.43 -20.99 0.25
N PHE A 51 6.04 -22.18 0.15
CA PHE A 51 5.33 -23.46 0.00
C PHE A 51 4.30 -23.75 1.09
N ARG A 52 4.43 -23.12 2.27
CA ARG A 52 3.48 -23.29 3.38
C ARG A 52 2.18 -22.49 3.19
N LEU A 53 2.04 -21.72 2.11
CA LEU A 53 0.85 -20.91 1.84
C LEU A 53 -0.43 -21.77 1.76
N ILE A 54 -0.34 -22.95 1.14
CA ILE A 54 -1.46 -23.90 1.04
C ILE A 54 -1.87 -24.40 2.44
N GLU A 55 -0.90 -24.76 3.28
CA GLU A 55 -1.14 -25.21 4.66
C GLU A 55 -1.81 -24.11 5.50
N ASN A 56 -1.42 -22.84 5.25
CA ASN A 56 -1.91 -21.67 5.96
C ASN A 56 -3.14 -21.02 5.29
N ARG A 57 -3.82 -21.69 4.35
CA ARG A 57 -4.99 -21.14 3.62
C ARG A 57 -6.07 -20.57 4.54
N ARG A 58 -6.30 -21.18 5.70
CA ARG A 58 -7.30 -20.69 6.68
C ARG A 58 -6.94 -19.33 7.27
N GLU A 59 -5.66 -19.05 7.46
CA GLU A 59 -5.18 -17.77 7.99
C GLU A 59 -5.29 -16.66 6.95
N VAL A 60 -4.96 -16.98 5.69
CA VAL A 60 -4.98 -15.98 4.60
C VAL A 60 -6.37 -15.71 4.05
N ARG A 61 -7.34 -16.60 4.26
CA ARG A 61 -8.74 -16.36 3.86
C ARG A 61 -9.30 -15.09 4.50
N GLY A 62 -9.88 -14.22 3.67
CA GLY A 62 -10.51 -12.98 4.09
C GLY A 62 -9.56 -11.81 4.31
N ILE A 63 -8.23 -12.01 4.25
CA ILE A 63 -7.29 -10.90 4.36
C ILE A 63 -7.39 -9.99 3.13
N ARG A 64 -7.11 -8.71 3.34
CA ARG A 64 -6.99 -7.74 2.24
C ARG A 64 -5.57 -7.77 1.69
N VAL A 65 -5.49 -7.75 0.37
CA VAL A 65 -4.23 -7.70 -0.37
C VAL A 65 -4.32 -6.60 -1.44
N ARG A 66 -3.17 -6.03 -1.79
CA ARG A 66 -3.00 -5.17 -2.94
C ARG A 66 -2.22 -5.95 -4.00
N SER A 67 -2.74 -5.97 -5.22
CA SER A 67 -2.03 -6.55 -6.34
C SER A 67 -0.97 -5.58 -6.85
N LYS A 68 0.24 -6.09 -7.12
CA LYS A 68 1.33 -5.34 -7.76
C LYS A 68 1.04 -5.06 -9.24
N HIS A 69 0.26 -5.92 -9.89
CA HIS A 69 -0.05 -5.83 -11.32
C HIS A 69 -0.96 -4.64 -11.65
N ASP A 70 -2.05 -4.43 -10.90
CA ASP A 70 -3.04 -3.38 -11.19
C ASP A 70 -3.22 -2.35 -10.07
N MET A 71 -2.44 -2.49 -8.98
CA MET A 71 -2.51 -1.64 -7.78
C MET A 71 -3.86 -1.65 -7.05
N ARG A 72 -4.79 -2.54 -7.45
CA ARG A 72 -6.12 -2.64 -6.85
C ARG A 72 -6.09 -3.48 -5.57
N MET A 73 -7.08 -3.23 -4.73
CA MET A 73 -7.32 -4.00 -3.51
C MET A 73 -8.26 -5.17 -3.81
N TYR A 74 -7.90 -6.32 -3.27
CA TYR A 74 -8.68 -7.55 -3.31
C TYR A 74 -8.77 -8.14 -1.91
N PHE A 75 -9.72 -9.06 -1.75
CA PHE A 75 -9.78 -9.94 -0.60
C PHE A 75 -9.47 -11.37 -1.03
N VAL A 76 -8.67 -12.08 -0.25
CA VAL A 76 -8.35 -13.48 -0.51
C VAL A 76 -9.58 -14.34 -0.23
N LYS A 77 -10.06 -15.06 -1.23
CA LYS A 77 -11.15 -16.03 -1.09
C LYS A 77 -10.62 -17.41 -0.70
N ASP A 78 -9.55 -17.85 -1.35
CA ASP A 78 -8.89 -19.12 -1.07
C ASP A 78 -7.48 -19.20 -1.68
N VAL A 79 -6.73 -20.24 -1.29
CA VAL A 79 -5.50 -20.67 -1.97
C VAL A 79 -5.80 -21.99 -2.68
N LEU A 80 -5.50 -22.05 -3.97
CA LEU A 80 -5.73 -23.21 -4.81
C LEU A 80 -4.60 -24.23 -4.65
N ASP A 81 -4.94 -25.50 -4.73
CA ASP A 81 -3.95 -26.60 -4.75
C ASP A 81 -3.31 -26.79 -6.16
N LYS A 82 -3.58 -25.87 -7.10
CA LYS A 82 -3.04 -25.84 -8.47
C LYS A 82 -1.90 -24.83 -8.59
N SER A 83 -0.86 -25.19 -9.35
CA SER A 83 0.26 -24.33 -9.71
C SER A 83 -0.17 -23.21 -10.65
N ILE A 84 0.58 -22.10 -10.64
CA ILE A 84 0.45 -21.00 -11.61
C ILE A 84 0.65 -21.42 -13.08
N ASP A 85 1.27 -22.57 -13.31
CA ASP A 85 1.53 -23.12 -14.65
C ASP A 85 0.34 -23.91 -15.19
N GLU A 86 -0.56 -24.33 -14.31
CA GLU A 86 -1.75 -25.11 -14.67
C GLU A 86 -2.89 -24.21 -15.18
N PRO A 87 -3.70 -24.69 -16.15
CA PRO A 87 -4.87 -23.98 -16.61
C PRO A 87 -5.97 -23.95 -15.52
N LEU A 88 -6.65 -22.80 -15.40
CA LEU A 88 -7.69 -22.57 -14.40
C LEU A 88 -9.03 -22.22 -15.04
N ASP A 89 -10.11 -22.78 -14.51
CA ASP A 89 -11.47 -22.52 -14.98
C ASP A 89 -11.86 -21.05 -14.74
N GLU A 90 -11.42 -20.49 -13.62
CA GLU A 90 -11.60 -19.07 -13.27
C GLU A 90 -10.93 -18.12 -14.26
N LEU A 91 -9.92 -18.61 -14.98
CA LEU A 91 -9.20 -17.90 -16.02
C LEU A 91 -9.57 -18.41 -17.42
N LYS A 92 -10.74 -19.05 -17.57
CA LYS A 92 -11.24 -19.59 -18.86
C LYS A 92 -10.26 -20.54 -19.55
N GLY A 93 -9.55 -21.35 -18.77
CA GLY A 93 -8.57 -22.32 -19.24
C GLY A 93 -7.17 -21.77 -19.49
N PHE A 94 -6.92 -20.48 -19.26
CA PHE A 94 -5.56 -19.93 -19.26
C PHE A 94 -4.85 -20.23 -17.93
N SER A 95 -3.52 -20.39 -17.98
CA SER A 95 -2.72 -20.43 -16.76
C SER A 95 -2.40 -19.02 -16.28
N MET A 96 -2.08 -18.87 -14.99
CA MET A 96 -1.64 -17.58 -14.46
C MET A 96 -0.31 -17.15 -15.11
N ARG A 97 0.58 -18.08 -15.48
CA ARG A 97 1.80 -17.75 -16.23
C ARG A 97 1.50 -17.12 -17.59
N ASN A 98 0.43 -17.54 -18.28
CA ASN A 98 0.06 -16.92 -19.55
C ASN A 98 -0.33 -15.44 -19.39
N ILE A 99 -0.93 -15.07 -18.26
CA ILE A 99 -1.44 -13.72 -18.00
C ILE A 99 -0.38 -12.83 -17.34
N TYR A 100 0.40 -13.39 -16.41
CA TYR A 100 1.29 -12.64 -15.52
C TYR A 100 2.78 -12.99 -15.72
N GLY A 101 3.15 -13.64 -16.82
CA GLY A 101 4.51 -14.13 -17.06
C GLY A 101 5.61 -13.06 -17.05
N GLU A 102 5.26 -11.81 -17.36
CA GLU A 102 6.20 -10.67 -17.36
C GLU A 102 6.75 -10.32 -15.96
N TYR A 103 6.09 -10.79 -14.89
CA TYR A 103 6.47 -10.44 -13.51
C TYR A 103 7.52 -11.37 -12.89
N GLY A 104 8.06 -12.34 -13.62
CA GLY A 104 9.11 -13.25 -13.13
C GLY A 104 8.60 -14.19 -12.04
N LEU A 105 7.59 -15.01 -12.36
CA LEU A 105 6.91 -15.91 -11.43
C LEU A 105 7.64 -17.23 -11.21
N ASP A 106 7.64 -17.72 -9.96
CA ASP A 106 8.19 -19.03 -9.59
C ASP A 106 7.19 -20.16 -9.94
N SER A 107 7.61 -21.16 -10.71
CA SER A 107 6.77 -22.30 -11.12
C SER A 107 6.13 -23.09 -9.96
N GLY A 108 6.69 -22.99 -8.76
CA GLY A 108 6.15 -23.63 -7.55
C GLY A 108 5.03 -22.87 -6.86
N GLU A 109 4.69 -21.66 -7.31
CA GLU A 109 3.63 -20.85 -6.71
C GLU A 109 2.24 -21.49 -6.92
N PRO A 110 1.41 -21.56 -5.88
CA PRO A 110 -0.01 -21.88 -6.05
C PRO A 110 -0.79 -20.68 -6.57
N GLY A 111 -1.98 -20.91 -7.12
CA GLY A 111 -2.93 -19.84 -7.37
C GLY A 111 -3.58 -19.29 -6.11
N VAL A 112 -3.77 -17.97 -6.03
CA VAL A 112 -4.62 -17.36 -5.00
C VAL A 112 -5.91 -16.86 -5.65
N LEU A 113 -7.04 -17.45 -5.24
CA LEU A 113 -8.35 -16.99 -5.63
C LEU A 113 -8.69 -15.74 -4.84
N VAL A 114 -8.93 -14.64 -5.53
CA VAL A 114 -9.24 -13.35 -4.93
C VAL A 114 -10.59 -12.84 -5.42
N TYR A 115 -11.21 -11.95 -4.63
CA TYR A 115 -12.48 -11.33 -4.98
C TYR A 115 -12.43 -9.81 -4.85
N ARG A 116 -13.14 -9.13 -5.78
CA ARG A 116 -13.37 -7.68 -5.78
C ARG A 116 -14.68 -7.39 -6.51
N GLU A 117 -15.57 -6.61 -5.88
CA GLU A 117 -16.79 -6.07 -6.53
C GLU A 117 -17.66 -7.14 -7.21
N GLY A 118 -17.81 -8.31 -6.59
CA GLY A 118 -18.62 -9.42 -7.12
C GLY A 118 -17.93 -10.28 -8.19
N LEU A 119 -16.68 -9.98 -8.54
CA LEU A 119 -15.88 -10.76 -9.48
C LEU A 119 -14.79 -11.56 -8.76
N TYR A 120 -14.61 -12.79 -9.20
CA TYR A 120 -13.53 -13.68 -8.79
C TYR A 120 -12.46 -13.73 -9.89
N THR A 121 -11.19 -13.80 -9.49
CA THR A 121 -10.06 -14.04 -10.38
C THR A 121 -8.93 -14.70 -9.60
N CYS A 122 -7.94 -15.24 -10.31
CA CYS A 122 -6.75 -15.85 -9.72
C CYS A 122 -5.52 -14.98 -9.96
N ILE A 123 -4.75 -14.73 -8.90
CA ILE A 123 -3.52 -13.95 -8.97
C ILE A 123 -2.39 -14.72 -8.28
N PRO A 124 -1.16 -14.75 -8.84
CA PRO A 124 0.00 -15.32 -8.18
C PRO A 124 0.30 -14.64 -6.82
N PRO A 125 0.65 -15.41 -5.77
CA PRO A 125 0.92 -14.87 -4.44
C PRO A 125 2.13 -13.93 -4.39
N SER A 126 3.11 -14.07 -5.30
CA SER A 126 4.23 -13.13 -5.45
C SER A 126 3.79 -11.72 -5.86
N LEU A 127 2.62 -11.58 -6.47
CA LEU A 127 2.03 -10.29 -6.85
C LEU A 127 1.10 -9.71 -5.79
N LEU A 128 0.83 -10.43 -4.71
CA LEU A 128 -0.12 -10.02 -3.68
C LEU A 128 0.60 -9.55 -2.43
N TYR A 129 0.37 -8.29 -2.05
CA TYR A 129 0.95 -7.67 -0.86
C TYR A 129 -0.12 -7.45 0.18
N ARG A 130 0.06 -7.96 1.40
CA ARG A 130 -0.93 -7.82 2.47
C ARG A 130 -1.17 -6.35 2.82
N ILE A 131 -2.43 -5.97 3.01
CA ILE A 131 -2.80 -4.64 3.52
C ILE A 131 -2.94 -4.75 5.04
N TYR A 132 -2.02 -4.12 5.77
CA TYR A 132 -2.06 -4.02 7.22
C TYR A 132 -2.90 -2.82 7.64
N ASP A 133 -4.06 -3.09 8.22
CA ASP A 133 -4.86 -2.09 8.90
C ASP A 133 -4.66 -2.19 10.42
N LEU A 134 -5.36 -1.33 11.16
CA LEU A 134 -5.28 -1.33 12.63
C LEU A 134 -5.70 -2.67 13.26
N HIS A 135 -6.61 -3.42 12.66
CA HIS A 135 -7.02 -4.73 13.17
C HIS A 135 -5.90 -5.77 12.99
N GLU A 136 -5.27 -5.80 11.82
CA GLU A 136 -4.12 -6.67 11.55
C GLU A 136 -2.92 -6.32 12.44
N LEU A 137 -2.65 -5.03 12.66
CA LEU A 137 -1.63 -4.59 13.61
C LEU A 137 -1.94 -5.01 15.06
N LYS A 138 -3.22 -5.12 15.44
CA LYS A 138 -3.62 -5.64 16.76
C LYS A 138 -3.33 -7.14 16.87
N LYS A 139 -3.64 -7.92 15.83
CA LYS A 139 -3.31 -9.37 15.79
C LYS A 139 -1.81 -9.62 15.93
N LEU A 140 -0.99 -8.76 15.34
CA LEU A 140 0.47 -8.80 15.45
C LEU A 140 1.01 -8.25 16.79
N GLY A 141 0.18 -7.71 17.67
CA GLY A 141 0.61 -7.14 18.96
C GLY A 141 1.31 -5.78 18.87
N VAL A 142 1.57 -5.25 17.68
CA VAL A 142 2.38 -4.03 17.44
C VAL A 142 1.55 -2.74 17.31
N SER A 143 0.21 -2.83 17.33
CA SER A 143 -0.67 -1.68 17.13
C SER A 143 -0.40 -0.47 18.03
N ARG A 144 -0.04 -0.71 19.30
CA ARG A 144 0.25 0.37 20.27
C ARG A 144 1.54 1.13 19.92
N ASP A 145 2.58 0.40 19.50
CA ASP A 145 3.86 1.00 19.16
C ASP A 145 3.77 1.80 17.86
N VAL A 146 3.09 1.24 16.85
CA VAL A 146 2.79 1.96 15.60
C VAL A 146 2.01 3.24 15.89
N TYR A 147 0.95 3.18 16.71
CA TYR A 147 0.16 4.36 17.05
C TYR A 147 0.98 5.42 17.80
N ARG A 148 1.88 4.99 18.69
CA ARG A 148 2.78 5.90 19.41
C ARG A 148 3.74 6.60 18.44
N CYS A 149 4.30 5.90 17.45
CA CYS A 149 5.16 6.50 16.43
C CYS A 149 4.40 7.53 15.58
N ILE A 150 3.21 7.17 15.10
CA ILE A 150 2.33 8.07 14.34
C ILE A 150 2.02 9.33 15.15
N ARG A 151 1.58 9.19 16.40
CA ARG A 151 1.21 10.33 17.26
C ARG A 151 2.40 11.24 17.58
N ARG A 152 3.57 10.66 17.87
CA ARG A 152 4.80 11.43 18.13
C ARG A 152 5.18 12.27 16.92
N ASN A 153 5.10 11.68 15.73
CA ASN A 153 5.43 12.37 14.50
C ASN A 153 4.45 13.52 14.18
N LEU A 154 3.16 13.39 14.53
CA LEU A 154 2.20 14.49 14.41
C LEU A 154 2.56 15.73 15.24
N HIS A 155 3.24 15.59 16.38
CA HIS A 155 3.74 16.74 17.14
C HIS A 155 4.87 17.48 16.42
N GLU A 156 5.61 16.80 15.54
CA GLU A 156 6.65 17.40 14.69
C GLU A 156 6.06 18.04 13.43
N TRP A 157 4.75 17.90 13.19
CA TRP A 157 4.11 18.31 11.94
C TRP A 157 4.33 19.76 11.55
N PRO A 158 4.25 20.77 12.44
CA PRO A 158 4.52 22.15 12.05
C PRO A 158 5.92 22.34 11.46
N LYS A 159 6.94 21.70 12.05
CA LYS A 159 8.33 21.73 11.55
C LYS A 159 8.47 21.01 10.22
N ILE A 160 7.75 19.91 10.04
CA ILE A 160 7.73 19.15 8.79
C ILE A 160 7.06 19.97 7.68
N ALA A 161 5.93 20.61 7.97
CA ALA A 161 5.22 21.46 7.04
C ALA A 161 6.06 22.67 6.63
N GLU A 162 6.75 23.31 7.59
CA GLU A 162 7.71 24.40 7.32
C GLU A 162 8.84 23.96 6.40
N LYS A 163 9.42 22.78 6.64
CA LYS A 163 10.43 22.23 5.75
C LYS A 163 9.89 22.01 4.32
N ILE A 164 8.71 21.42 4.19
CA ILE A 164 8.10 21.15 2.86
C ILE A 164 7.80 22.46 2.14
N VAL A 165 7.20 23.44 2.83
CA VAL A 165 6.90 24.76 2.26
C VAL A 165 8.21 25.47 1.87
N GLY A 166 9.26 25.37 2.68
CA GLY A 166 10.58 25.90 2.36
C GLY A 166 11.23 25.24 1.14
N GLU A 167 11.04 23.93 0.93
CA GLU A 167 11.58 23.21 -0.23
C GLU A 167 10.86 23.57 -1.55
N ILE A 168 9.59 23.96 -1.49
CA ILE A 168 8.80 24.36 -2.68
C ILE A 168 8.80 25.87 -2.93
N ASN A 169 9.23 26.67 -1.94
CA ASN A 169 9.31 28.12 -2.07
C ASN A 169 10.69 28.57 -2.57
N PRO A 170 10.76 29.61 -3.42
CA PRO A 170 9.64 30.20 -4.14
C PRO A 170 9.14 29.29 -5.27
N ILE A 171 7.86 29.41 -5.61
CA ILE A 171 7.35 28.86 -6.88
C ILE A 171 7.52 29.93 -7.95
N SER A 172 8.35 29.63 -8.96
CA SER A 172 8.47 30.45 -10.16
C SER A 172 7.29 30.17 -11.10
N LEU A 173 6.53 31.21 -11.42
CA LEU A 173 5.43 31.15 -12.40
C LEU A 173 5.55 32.34 -13.36
N LEU A 174 5.91 32.05 -14.62
CA LEU A 174 6.28 33.07 -15.61
C LEU A 174 7.41 33.96 -15.04
N ASP A 175 7.24 35.28 -15.08
CA ASP A 175 8.19 36.26 -14.55
C ASP A 175 7.93 36.63 -13.07
N ASN A 176 7.09 35.86 -12.37
CA ASN A 176 6.71 36.13 -10.98
C ASN A 176 7.19 35.01 -10.03
N GLU A 177 7.48 35.39 -8.79
CA GLU A 177 7.74 34.47 -7.69
C GLU A 177 6.59 34.49 -6.69
N ILE A 178 6.05 33.30 -6.39
CA ILE A 178 5.00 33.11 -5.40
C ILE A 178 5.64 32.54 -4.13
N TYR A 179 5.37 33.19 -3.00
CA TYR A 179 5.85 32.76 -1.69
C TYR A 179 4.66 32.33 -0.82
N PHE A 180 4.65 31.07 -0.40
CA PHE A 180 3.73 30.65 0.65
C PHE A 180 4.25 31.04 2.02
N LYS A 181 3.42 31.70 2.81
CA LYS A 181 3.68 31.92 4.25
C LYS A 181 2.82 30.95 5.05
N LEU A 182 3.43 30.29 6.04
CA LEU A 182 2.71 29.47 6.99
C LEU A 182 1.74 30.35 7.80
N SER A 183 0.47 29.98 7.76
CA SER A 183 -0.57 30.50 8.64
C SER A 183 -0.99 29.35 9.54
N VAL A 184 -0.83 29.55 10.86
CA VAL A 184 -1.15 28.56 11.91
C VAL A 184 -2.38 29.03 12.66
#